data_AF-A0A3C1Z229-F1
#
_entry.id   AF-A0A3C1Z229-F1
#
_cell.length_a   1.000
_cell.length_b   1.000
_cell.length_c   1.000
_cell.angle_alpha   90.00
_cell.angle_beta   90.00
_cell.angle_gamma   90.00
#
_symmetry.space_group_name_H-M   'P 1'
#
loop_
_entity.id
_entity.type
_entity.pdbx_description
1 polymer ?
#
loop_
_entity_poly.entity_id
_entity_poly.type
_entity_poly.pdbx_seq_one_letter_code
_entity_poly.pdbx_strand_id
1 'polypeptide(L)'
;MKQILQHNRSTTIQVEEVPPPALRGSGLLVLNEASLISPGTEKSTVQSAQQSLMSRAMERPEKVKKVLAAIHKDGLAQTLSRVFDKLDTPVALGYSCAGTVV
;
A
#
# COMPACT_ATOMS: atom_id res chain seq x y z
N MET A 1 3.64 15.77 8.76
CA MET A 1 4.68 14.76 9.08
C MET A 1 4.99 14.03 7.79
N LYS A 2 6.25 13.63 7.59
CA LYS A 2 6.65 12.95 6.35
C LYS A 2 6.29 11.47 6.41
N GLN A 3 5.77 10.95 5.30
CA GLN A 3 5.45 9.54 5.13
C GLN A 3 5.92 9.06 3.75
N ILE A 4 6.49 7.85 3.69
CA ILE A 4 6.80 7.20 2.41
C ILE A 4 5.53 6.50 1.92
N LEU A 5 4.99 6.94 0.80
CA LEU A 5 3.79 6.39 0.18
C LEU A 5 4.12 5.74 -1.17
N GLN A 6 3.53 4.57 -1.39
CA GLN A 6 3.59 3.81 -2.62
C GLN A 6 2.26 3.91 -3.36
N HIS A 7 2.30 4.42 -4.58
CA HIS A 7 1.15 4.54 -5.47
C HIS A 7 1.12 3.37 -6.46
N ASN A 8 0.19 2.45 -6.26
CA ASN A 8 0.13 1.20 -7.01
C ASN A 8 -0.29 1.37 -8.47
N ARG A 9 -1.02 2.44 -8.80
CA ARG A 9 -1.45 2.75 -10.17
C ARG A 9 -0.38 3.45 -10.99
N SER A 10 0.25 4.48 -10.44
CA SER A 10 1.31 5.24 -11.11
C SER A 10 2.69 4.57 -10.99
N THR A 11 2.82 3.50 -10.20
CA THR A 11 4.09 2.80 -9.91
C THR A 11 5.14 3.68 -9.23
N THR A 12 4.72 4.80 -8.64
CA THR A 12 5.61 5.78 -7.98
C THR A 12 5.69 5.54 -6.48
N ILE A 13 6.85 5.86 -5.92
CA ILE A 13 7.09 5.89 -4.48
C ILE A 13 7.62 7.27 -4.14
N GLN A 14 6.98 7.96 -3.21
CA GLN A 14 7.28 9.35 -2.88
C GLN A 14 7.20 9.60 -1.38
N VAL A 15 7.92 10.60 -0.91
CA VAL A 15 7.77 11.13 0.44
C VAL A 15 6.75 12.25 0.38
N GLU A 16 5.66 12.10 1.13
CA GLU A 16 4.56 13.06 1.19
C GLU A 16 4.42 13.65 2.59
N GLU A 17 3.97 14.89 2.67
CA GLU A 17 3.53 15.49 3.93
C GLU A 17 2.09 15.10 4.20
N VAL A 18 1.88 14.39 5.30
CA VAL A 18 0.57 13.94 5.78
C VAL A 18 0.24 14.61 7.12
N PRO A 19 -1.04 14.79 7.46
CA PRO A 19 -1.41 15.30 8.77
C PRO A 19 -0.84 14.40 9.88
N PRO A 20 -0.34 14.97 10.98
CA PRO A 20 0.02 14.18 12.15
C PRO A 20 -1.17 13.33 12.63
N PRO A 21 -0.94 12.09 13.08
CA PRO A 21 -2.01 11.27 13.62
C PRO A 21 -2.56 11.90 14.89
N ALA A 22 -3.88 11.85 15.04
CA ALA A 22 -4.57 12.25 16.26
C ALA A 22 -4.85 11.00 17.11
N LEU A 23 -4.58 11.08 18.41
CA LEU A 23 -4.93 10.01 19.34
C LEU A 23 -6.46 9.83 19.38
N ARG A 24 -6.94 8.62 19.10
CA ARG A 24 -8.37 8.27 19.17
C ARG A 24 -8.56 7.09 20.11
N GLY A 25 -9.08 7.36 21.31
CA GLY A 25 -9.32 6.35 22.33
C GLY A 25 -8.03 5.86 23.01
N SER A 26 -7.96 4.57 23.31
CA SER A 26 -6.79 3.95 23.93
C SER A 26 -5.67 3.74 22.91
N GLY A 27 -4.52 4.35 23.16
CA GLY A 27 -3.32 4.21 22.33
C GLY A 27 -2.19 5.10 22.85
N LEU A 28 -1.08 5.14 22.13
CA LEU A 28 0.03 6.06 22.38
C LEU A 28 0.33 6.83 21.09
N LEU A 29 0.59 8.13 21.22
CA LEU A 29 1.17 8.91 20.15
C LEU A 29 2.69 8.86 20.33
N VAL A 30 3.41 8.53 19.26
CA VAL A 30 4.87 8.40 19.28
C VAL A 30 5.46 9.42 18.32
N LEU A 31 6.33 10.29 18.83
CA LEU A 31 7.20 11.13 18.03
C LEU A 31 8.35 10.26 17.51
N ASN A 32 8.19 9.73 16.29
CA ASN A 32 9.18 8.88 15.67
C ASN A 32 10.50 9.63 15.41
N GLU A 33 11.60 9.12 15.96
CA GLU A 33 12.96 9.63 15.73
C GLU A 33 13.69 8.78 14.68
N ALA A 34 13.39 7.48 14.64
CA ALA A 34 13.94 6.55 13.65
C ALA A 34 12.89 5.55 13.17
N SER A 35 13.00 5.14 11.90
CA SER A 35 12.15 4.13 11.28
C SER A 35 12.97 3.20 10.38
N LEU A 36 12.54 1.95 10.27
CA LEU A 36 13.19 0.92 9.47
C LEU A 36 12.29 0.50 8.30
N ILE A 37 12.92 0.34 7.13
CA ILE A 37 12.37 -0.39 5.99
C ILE A 37 13.02 -1.77 5.98
N SER A 38 12.22 -2.86 6.03
CA SER A 38 12.83 -4.18 6.07
C SER A 38 13.47 -4.54 4.71
N PRO A 39 14.63 -5.22 4.71
CA PRO A 39 15.31 -5.60 3.48
C PRO A 39 14.60 -6.75 2.73
N GLY A 40 13.62 -7.40 3.36
CA GLY A 40 12.88 -8.54 2.81
C GLY A 40 11.54 -8.13 2.22
N THR A 41 10.52 -8.03 3.08
CA THR A 41 9.12 -7.86 2.66
C THR A 41 8.88 -6.50 2.01
N GLU A 42 9.37 -5.42 2.61
CA GLU A 42 9.20 -4.07 2.06
C GLU A 42 9.97 -3.93 0.75
N LYS A 43 11.19 -4.46 0.66
CA LYS A 43 11.96 -4.47 -0.60
C LYS A 43 11.21 -5.20 -1.72
N SER A 44 10.67 -6.39 -1.45
CA SER A 44 9.87 -7.13 -2.42
C SER A 44 8.58 -6.37 -2.80
N THR A 45 7.95 -5.72 -1.83
CA THR A 45 6.74 -4.91 -2.05
C THR A 45 7.04 -3.74 -2.98
N VAL A 46 8.13 -3.02 -2.73
CA VAL A 46 8.62 -1.91 -3.54
C VAL A 46 8.96 -2.36 -4.97
N GLN A 47 9.70 -3.46 -5.11
CA GLN A 47 10.03 -4.02 -6.42
C GLN A 47 8.77 -4.37 -7.22
N SER A 48 7.80 -5.02 -6.57
CA SER A 48 6.54 -5.38 -7.23
C SER A 48 5.68 -4.15 -7.56
N ALA A 49 5.81 -3.06 -6.81
CA ALA A 49 5.10 -1.82 -7.07
C ALA A 49 5.62 -1.04 -8.28
N GLN A 50 6.93 -1.14 -8.54
CA GLN A 50 7.59 -0.51 -9.67
C GLN A 50 7.32 -1.24 -11.00
N GLN A 51 6.74 -2.44 -10.95
CA GLN A 51 6.35 -3.18 -12.13
C GLN A 51 5.03 -2.67 -12.72
N SER A 52 4.89 -2.83 -14.04
CA SER A 52 3.62 -2.57 -14.72
C SER A 52 2.51 -3.49 -14.20
N LEU A 53 1.26 -3.04 -14.29
CA LEU A 53 0.09 -3.84 -13.92
C LEU A 53 0.05 -5.19 -14.66
N MET A 54 0.48 -5.21 -15.92
CA MET A 54 0.55 -6.43 -16.73
C MET A 54 1.58 -7.42 -16.17
N SER A 55 2.79 -6.95 -15.86
CA SER A 55 3.83 -7.79 -15.25
C SER A 55 3.36 -8.38 -13.91
N ARG A 56 2.73 -7.54 -13.06
CA ARG A 56 2.16 -8.00 -11.78
C ARG A 56 1.04 -9.03 -11.95
N ALA A 57 0.24 -8.91 -13.02
CA ALA A 57 -0.82 -9.87 -13.34
C ALA A 57 -0.25 -11.21 -13.82
N MET A 58 0.82 -11.17 -14.64
CA MET A 58 1.51 -12.37 -15.11
C MET A 58 2.22 -13.13 -13.98
N GLU A 59 2.84 -12.41 -13.04
CA GLU A 59 3.48 -13.01 -11.85
C GLU A 59 2.48 -13.61 -10.87
N ARG A 60 1.22 -13.16 -10.89
CA ARG A 60 0.18 -13.52 -9.92
C ARG A 60 -1.09 -14.02 -10.60
N PRO A 61 -1.03 -15.15 -11.33
CA PRO A 61 -2.18 -15.70 -12.06
C PRO A 61 -3.35 -16.05 -11.14
N GLU A 62 -3.11 -16.37 -9.86
CA GLU A 62 -4.14 -16.60 -8.85
C GLU A 62 -4.99 -15.35 -8.58
N LYS A 63 -4.38 -14.15 -8.59
CA LYS A 63 -5.12 -12.89 -8.44
C LYS A 63 -5.97 -12.59 -9.68
N VAL A 64 -5.46 -12.91 -10.87
CA VAL A 64 -6.22 -12.79 -12.12
C VAL A 64 -7.46 -13.69 -12.07
N LYS A 65 -7.31 -14.96 -11.67
CA LYS A 65 -8.44 -15.88 -11.48
C LYS A 65 -9.47 -15.33 -10.49
N LYS A 66 -9.03 -14.72 -9.39
CA LYS A 66 -9.93 -14.08 -8.41
C LYS A 66 -10.72 -12.92 -9.01
N VAL A 67 -10.08 -12.09 -9.85
CA VAL A 67 -10.76 -11.00 -10.56
C VAL A 67 -11.78 -11.56 -11.55
N LEU A 68 -11.42 -12.58 -12.34
CA LEU A 68 -12.36 -13.21 -13.28
C LEU A 68 -13.57 -13.84 -12.56
N ALA A 69 -13.33 -14.52 -11.44
CA ALA A 69 -14.40 -15.06 -10.61
C ALA A 69 -15.31 -13.95 -10.05
N ALA A 70 -14.74 -12.82 -9.63
CA ALA A 70 -15.50 -11.65 -9.19
C ALA A 70 -16.31 -11.02 -10.34
N ILE A 71 -15.77 -10.95 -11.56
CA ILE A 71 -16.52 -10.48 -12.74
C ILE A 71 -17.73 -11.38 -12.99
N HIS A 72 -17.55 -12.70 -12.90
CA HIS A 72 -18.65 -13.64 -13.09
C HIS A 72 -19.74 -13.52 -12.01
N LYS A 73 -19.33 -13.26 -10.76
CA LYS A 73 -20.25 -13.21 -9.61
C LYS A 73 -20.94 -11.85 -9.44
N ASP A 74 -20.16 -10.78 -9.51
CA ASP A 74 -20.56 -9.42 -9.12
C ASP A 74 -20.70 -8.47 -10.33
N GLY A 75 -20.31 -8.93 -11.53
CA GLY A 75 -20.33 -8.14 -12.75
C GLY A 75 -19.07 -7.32 -12.99
N LEU A 76 -18.88 -6.92 -14.26
CA LEU A 76 -17.67 -6.25 -14.73
C LEU A 76 -17.47 -4.87 -14.07
N ALA A 77 -18.49 -4.01 -14.12
CA ALA A 77 -18.39 -2.63 -13.63
C ALA A 77 -18.03 -2.58 -12.13
N GLN A 78 -18.71 -3.39 -11.31
CA GLN A 78 -18.48 -3.43 -9.87
C GLN A 78 -17.09 -3.99 -9.55
N THR A 79 -16.64 -5.02 -10.27
CA THR A 79 -15.31 -5.60 -10.07
C THR A 79 -14.22 -4.61 -10.45
N LEU A 80 -14.34 -3.93 -11.59
CA LEU A 80 -13.37 -2.94 -12.04
C LEU A 80 -13.28 -1.77 -11.07
N SER A 81 -14.41 -1.24 -10.57
CA SER A 81 -14.40 -0.20 -9.53
C SER A 81 -13.57 -0.63 -8.32
N ARG A 82 -13.84 -1.81 -7.76
CA ARG A 82 -13.10 -2.33 -6.59
C ARG A 82 -11.60 -2.51 -6.87
N VAL A 83 -11.23 -2.91 -8.10
CA VAL A 83 -9.82 -3.04 -8.50
C VAL A 83 -9.16 -1.66 -8.55
N PHE A 84 -9.80 -0.68 -9.18
CA PHE A 84 -9.25 0.68 -9.28
C PHE A 84 -9.19 1.36 -7.91
N ASP A 85 -10.22 1.25 -7.08
CA ASP A 85 -10.20 1.78 -5.71
C ASP A 85 -8.98 1.25 -4.93
N LYS A 86 -8.65 -0.02 -5.11
CA LYS A 86 -7.49 -0.65 -4.47
C LYS A 86 -6.15 -0.23 -5.08
N LEU A 87 -6.11 0.06 -6.37
CA LEU A 87 -4.89 0.56 -7.05
C LEU A 87 -4.65 2.05 -6.77
N ASP A 88 -5.72 2.82 -6.57
CA ASP A 88 -5.71 4.25 -6.28
C ASP A 88 -5.42 4.53 -4.80
N THR A 89 -5.65 3.56 -3.91
CA THR A 89 -5.29 3.68 -2.49
C THR A 89 -3.77 3.58 -2.30
N PRO A 90 -3.09 4.65 -1.83
CA PRO A 90 -1.66 4.61 -1.55
C PRO A 90 -1.37 3.69 -0.36
N VAL A 91 -0.21 3.02 -0.41
CA VAL A 91 0.23 2.13 0.67
C VAL A 91 1.37 2.81 1.42
N ALA A 92 1.22 2.94 2.73
CA ALA A 92 2.29 3.41 3.62
C ALA A 92 3.38 2.33 3.75
N LEU A 93 4.65 2.76 3.66
CA LEU A 93 5.81 1.90 3.87
C LEU A 93 6.44 2.18 5.24
N GLY A 94 6.91 1.12 5.91
CA GLY A 94 7.52 1.18 7.24
C GLY A 94 7.28 -0.13 7.99
N TYR A 95 8.35 -0.72 8.53
CA TYR A 95 8.26 -1.97 9.28
C TYR A 95 8.21 -1.74 10.78
N SER A 96 9.18 -0.98 11.30
CA SER A 96 9.31 -0.67 12.72
C SER A 96 9.77 0.76 12.91
N CYS A 97 9.48 1.33 14.08
CA CYS A 97 9.94 2.66 14.45
C CYS A 97 10.32 2.71 15.93
N ALA A 98 11.12 3.71 16.29
CA ALA A 98 11.50 4.03 17.65
C ALA A 98 11.43 5.55 17.85
N GLY A 99 11.01 5.96 19.03
CA GLY A 99 10.81 7.37 19.35
C GLY A 99 10.24 7.55 20.75
N THR A 100 9.82 8.78 21.03
CA THR A 100 9.35 9.20 22.35
C THR A 100 7.82 9.27 22.38
N VAL A 101 7.19 8.79 23.45
CA VAL A 101 5.74 8.90 23.66
C VAL A 101 5.39 10.35 24.00
N VAL A 102 4.37 10.91 23.35
CA VAL A 102 3.89 12.30 23.52
C VAL A 102 2.39 12.40 23.71
#